data_AF-A0A1Y4HA97-F1
#
_entry.id   AF-A0A1Y4HA97-F1
#
_cell.length_a   1.000
_cell.length_b   1.000
_cell.length_c   1.000
_cell.angle_alpha   90.00
_cell.angle_beta   90.00
_cell.angle_gamma   90.00
#
_symmetry.space_group_name_H-M   'P 1'
#
loop_
_entity.id
_entity.type
_entity.pdbx_description
1 polymer ?
#
loop_
_entity_poly.entity_id
_entity_poly.type
_entity_poly.pdbx_seq_one_letter_code
_entity_poly.pdbx_strand_id
1 'polypeptide(L)'
;MNYYTSTEILSTILGAYISIIMVVLIASLLFGILSIIGHWRVFSKAGEPAWGAIIPFFNSYLLHKITWGNGWVFLAPLLLSFFGALTIGDWFGGFLSLLSLVFSCITSYKLSVAFGKGLGFAVGLILLPWLFICILAFSGARYLGVPRDGFSYQEVREKVQGRMDNTHFDN
;
A
#
# COMPACT_ATOMS: atom_id res chain seq x y z
N MET A 1 -30.21 -25.55 -39.36
CA MET A 1 -30.09 -25.30 -37.90
C MET A 1 -31.40 -24.67 -37.45
N ASN A 2 -32.17 -25.31 -36.59
CA ASN A 2 -33.45 -24.75 -36.13
C ASN A 2 -33.16 -23.55 -35.21
N TYR A 3 -33.78 -22.40 -35.50
CA TYR A 3 -33.58 -21.16 -34.73
C TYR A 3 -33.76 -21.35 -33.23
N TYR A 4 -34.72 -22.21 -32.83
CA TYR A 4 -34.98 -22.61 -31.44
C TYR A 4 -33.73 -23.18 -30.74
N THR A 5 -32.96 -24.03 -31.41
CA THR A 5 -31.75 -24.65 -30.84
C THR A 5 -30.64 -23.61 -30.67
N SER A 6 -30.48 -22.69 -31.61
CA SER A 6 -29.49 -21.61 -31.51
C SER A 6 -29.82 -20.61 -30.40
N THR A 7 -31.11 -20.31 -30.16
CA THR A 7 -31.53 -19.39 -29.09
C THR A 7 -31.37 -19.96 -27.68
N GLU A 8 -31.56 -21.27 -27.50
CA GLU A 8 -31.35 -21.93 -26.19
C GLU A 8 -29.87 -22.06 -25.82
N ILE A 9 -29.01 -22.30 -26.81
CA ILE A 9 -27.56 -22.30 -26.59
C ILE A 9 -27.10 -20.90 -26.17
N LEU A 10 -27.59 -19.84 -26.83
CA LEU A 10 -27.24 -18.46 -26.50
C LEU A 10 -27.71 -18.06 -25.09
N SER A 11 -28.95 -18.40 -24.70
CA SER A 11 -29.47 -18.10 -23.36
C SER A 11 -28.73 -18.85 -22.26
N THR A 12 -28.35 -20.11 -22.49
CA THR A 12 -27.56 -20.91 -21.55
C THR A 12 -26.16 -20.32 -21.34
N ILE A 13 -25.49 -19.92 -22.42
CA ILE A 13 -24.17 -19.29 -22.38
C ILE A 13 -24.25 -17.94 -21.65
N LEU A 14 -25.22 -17.10 -21.96
CA LEU A 14 -25.45 -15.81 -21.28
C LEU A 14 -25.74 -16.01 -19.78
N GLY A 15 -26.57 -16.99 -19.44
CA GLY A 15 -26.86 -17.34 -18.05
C GLY A 15 -25.62 -17.77 -17.27
N ALA A 16 -24.74 -18.57 -17.89
CA ALA A 16 -23.47 -18.95 -17.31
C ALA A 16 -22.55 -17.74 -17.07
N TYR A 17 -22.40 -16.83 -18.04
CA TYR A 17 -21.60 -15.62 -17.87
C TYR A 17 -22.14 -14.71 -16.76
N ILE A 18 -23.45 -14.48 -16.72
CA ILE A 18 -24.09 -13.68 -15.66
C ILE A 18 -23.85 -14.33 -14.30
N SER A 19 -23.99 -15.64 -14.19
CA SER A 19 -23.75 -16.34 -12.91
C SER A 19 -22.31 -16.20 -12.42
N ILE A 20 -21.32 -16.34 -13.31
CA ILE A 20 -19.90 -16.17 -12.97
C ILE A 20 -19.61 -14.73 -12.57
N ILE A 21 -20.14 -13.75 -13.31
CA ILE A 21 -20.00 -12.33 -12.98
C ILE A 21 -20.59 -12.05 -11.59
N MET A 22 -21.76 -12.58 -11.27
CA MET A 22 -22.39 -12.38 -9.96
C MET A 22 -21.57 -12.97 -8.82
N VAL A 23 -21.01 -14.18 -8.99
CA VAL A 23 -20.11 -14.78 -7.99
C VAL A 23 -18.85 -13.94 -7.79
N VAL A 24 -18.22 -13.48 -8.89
CA VAL A 24 -17.03 -12.61 -8.83
C VAL A 24 -17.35 -11.26 -8.18
N LEU A 25 -18.51 -10.67 -8.46
CA LEU A 25 -18.96 -9.42 -7.84
C LEU A 25 -19.15 -9.59 -6.33
N ILE A 26 -19.83 -10.66 -5.89
CA ILE A 26 -20.02 -10.93 -4.47
C ILE A 26 -18.67 -11.13 -3.78
N ALA A 27 -17.77 -11.94 -4.36
CA ALA A 27 -16.45 -12.16 -3.81
C ALA A 27 -15.63 -10.86 -3.72
N SER A 28 -15.62 -10.05 -4.79
CA SER A 28 -14.87 -8.78 -4.80
C SER A 28 -15.41 -7.76 -3.79
N LEU A 29 -16.73 -7.71 -3.56
CA LEU A 29 -17.33 -6.92 -2.49
C LEU A 29 -16.86 -7.38 -1.10
N LEU A 30 -16.86 -8.70 -0.84
CA LEU A 30 -16.37 -9.28 0.41
C LEU A 30 -14.89 -8.94 0.66
N PHE A 31 -14.02 -9.13 -0.33
CA PHE A 31 -12.60 -8.78 -0.23
C PHE A 31 -12.37 -7.27 -0.10
N GLY A 32 -13.20 -6.46 -0.76
CA GLY A 32 -13.18 -4.99 -0.63
C GLY A 32 -13.50 -4.54 0.78
N ILE A 33 -14.56 -5.07 1.39
CA ILE A 33 -14.93 -4.77 2.78
C ILE A 33 -13.81 -5.17 3.74
N LEU A 34 -13.25 -6.37 3.58
CA LEU A 34 -12.13 -6.83 4.41
C LEU A 34 -10.91 -5.90 4.30
N SER A 35 -10.59 -5.46 3.08
CA SER A 35 -9.49 -4.53 2.82
C SER A 35 -9.72 -3.17 3.49
N ILE A 36 -10.96 -2.66 3.44
CA ILE A 36 -11.33 -1.40 4.13
C ILE A 36 -11.16 -1.56 5.64
N ILE A 37 -11.60 -2.67 6.22
CA ILE A 37 -11.43 -2.96 7.66
C ILE A 37 -9.94 -3.03 8.03
N GLY A 38 -9.11 -3.64 7.17
CA GLY A 38 -7.67 -3.67 7.34
C GLY A 38 -7.06 -2.26 7.43
N HIS A 39 -7.33 -1.41 6.45
CA HIS A 39 -6.84 -0.03 6.44
C HIS A 39 -7.39 0.79 7.61
N TRP A 40 -8.67 0.63 7.94
CA TRP A 40 -9.31 1.29 9.08
C TRP A 40 -8.56 1.02 10.39
N ARG A 41 -8.24 -0.25 10.64
CA ARG A 41 -7.48 -0.69 11.82
C ARG A 41 -6.03 -0.18 11.80
N VAL A 42 -5.37 -0.17 10.65
CA VAL A 42 -4.01 0.39 10.50
C VAL A 42 -3.99 1.88 10.86
N PHE A 43 -4.95 2.67 10.36
CA PHE A 43 -5.03 4.10 10.68
C PHE A 43 -5.38 4.36 12.14
N SER A 44 -6.30 3.56 12.71
CA SER A 44 -6.63 3.64 14.13
C SER A 44 -5.39 3.43 15.01
N LYS A 45 -4.48 2.53 14.62
CA LYS A 45 -3.22 2.29 15.33
C LYS A 45 -2.20 3.41 15.19
N ALA A 46 -2.23 4.13 14.06
CA ALA A 46 -1.37 5.28 13.81
C ALA A 46 -1.91 6.58 14.42
N GLY A 47 -3.09 6.56 15.06
CA GLY A 47 -3.73 7.76 15.62
C GLY A 47 -4.37 8.67 14.56
N GLU A 48 -4.56 8.16 13.34
CA GLU A 48 -5.15 8.89 12.21
C GLU A 48 -6.66 8.57 12.07
N PRO A 49 -7.44 9.43 11.39
CA PRO A 49 -8.88 9.24 11.23
C PRO A 49 -9.20 7.97 10.43
N ALA A 50 -9.67 6.94 11.14
CA ALA A 50 -9.86 5.61 10.58
C ALA A 50 -10.98 5.51 9.52
N TRP A 51 -11.98 6.40 9.61
CA TRP A 51 -13.03 6.53 8.58
C TRP A 51 -12.45 6.90 7.21
N GLY A 52 -11.25 7.48 7.18
CA GLY A 52 -10.57 7.82 5.94
C GLY A 52 -10.20 6.62 5.08
N ALA A 53 -10.19 5.40 5.64
CA ALA A 53 -10.06 4.16 4.88
C ALA A 53 -11.20 3.94 3.86
N ILE A 54 -12.39 4.54 4.07
CA ILE A 54 -13.53 4.40 3.15
C ILE A 54 -13.31 5.22 1.87
N ILE A 55 -12.74 6.41 1.99
CA ILE A 55 -12.58 7.33 0.86
C ILE A 55 -11.27 6.98 0.14
N PRO A 56 -11.28 6.58 -1.14
CA PRO A 56 -10.08 6.08 -1.82
C PRO A 56 -8.90 7.07 -1.80
N PHE A 57 -9.17 8.36 -2.10
CA PHE A 57 -8.14 9.40 -2.10
C PHE A 57 -7.60 9.70 -0.71
N PHE A 58 -8.49 9.76 0.29
CA PHE A 58 -8.09 10.07 1.66
C PHE A 58 -7.36 8.88 2.31
N ASN A 59 -7.76 7.65 2.00
CA ASN A 59 -7.06 6.41 2.37
C ASN A 59 -5.60 6.46 1.89
N SER A 60 -5.39 6.74 0.60
CA SER A 60 -4.04 6.91 0.05
C SER A 60 -3.29 8.05 0.74
N TYR A 61 -3.91 9.22 0.91
CA TYR A 61 -3.28 10.34 1.61
C TYR A 61 -2.81 9.97 3.03
N LEU A 62 -3.67 9.33 3.83
CA LEU A 62 -3.33 8.89 5.19
C LEU A 62 -2.25 7.82 5.19
N LEU A 63 -2.32 6.86 4.28
CA LEU A 63 -1.29 5.82 4.14
C LEU A 63 0.09 6.45 3.88
N HIS A 64 0.17 7.41 2.96
CA HIS A 64 1.42 8.11 2.68
C HIS A 64 1.84 9.03 3.83
N LYS A 65 0.89 9.63 4.55
CA LYS A 65 1.17 10.41 5.75
C LYS A 65 1.84 9.57 6.84
N ILE A 66 1.38 8.33 7.08
CA ILE A 66 1.96 7.45 8.10
C ILE A 66 3.25 6.75 7.64
N THR A 67 3.46 6.55 6.34
CA THR A 67 4.67 5.88 5.84
C THR A 67 5.79 6.85 5.49
N TRP A 68 5.48 8.02 4.93
CA TRP A 68 6.46 9.02 4.47
C TRP A 68 6.52 10.26 5.36
N GLY A 69 5.55 10.46 6.27
CA GLY A 69 5.43 11.67 7.08
C GLY A 69 4.85 12.87 6.33
N ASN A 70 4.63 12.75 5.02
CA ASN A 70 4.01 13.78 4.20
C ASN A 70 2.90 13.17 3.36
N GLY A 71 1.65 13.51 3.71
CA GLY A 71 0.47 12.99 3.01
C GLY A 71 0.43 13.34 1.54
N TRP A 72 0.99 14.50 1.11
CA TRP A 72 1.01 14.95 -0.30
C TRP A 72 1.77 14.02 -1.23
N VAL A 73 2.64 13.16 -0.70
CA VAL A 73 3.40 12.19 -1.47
C VAL A 73 2.48 11.21 -2.22
N PHE A 74 1.21 11.05 -1.80
CA PHE A 74 0.22 10.25 -2.53
C PHE A 74 0.00 10.70 -3.99
N LEU A 75 0.29 11.97 -4.32
CA LEU A 75 0.20 12.49 -5.69
C LEU A 75 1.31 11.94 -6.59
N ALA A 76 2.48 11.58 -6.05
CA ALA A 76 3.58 11.08 -6.84
C ALA A 76 3.20 9.81 -7.63
N PRO A 77 2.71 8.72 -7.01
CA PRO A 77 2.28 7.53 -7.75
C PRO A 77 1.05 7.81 -8.62
N LEU A 78 0.16 8.74 -8.24
CA LEU A 78 -1.01 9.12 -9.03
C LEU A 78 -0.61 9.81 -10.35
N LEU A 79 0.28 10.80 -10.28
CA LEU A 79 0.81 11.50 -11.45
C LEU A 79 1.64 10.58 -12.32
N LEU A 80 2.49 9.75 -11.70
CA LEU A 80 3.34 8.81 -12.42
C LEU A 80 2.50 7.78 -13.19
N SER A 81 1.42 7.30 -12.59
CA SER A 81 0.46 6.40 -13.26
C SER A 81 -0.35 7.14 -14.32
N PHE A 82 -0.76 8.39 -14.08
CA PHE A 82 -1.48 9.21 -15.05
C PHE A 82 -0.63 9.51 -16.29
N PHE A 83 0.58 10.03 -16.13
CA PHE A 83 1.51 10.26 -17.24
C PHE A 83 1.94 8.96 -17.93
N GLY A 84 2.07 7.86 -17.18
CA GLY A 84 2.37 6.55 -17.75
C GLY A 84 1.22 6.03 -18.62
N ALA A 85 -0.02 6.29 -18.21
CA ALA A 85 -1.22 5.98 -18.98
C ALA A 85 -1.48 6.95 -20.14
N LEU A 86 -0.92 8.16 -20.13
CA LEU A 86 -0.98 9.06 -21.30
C LEU A 86 0.04 8.68 -22.38
N THR A 87 1.11 7.98 -22.01
CA THR A 87 2.23 7.60 -22.90
C THR A 87 2.21 6.11 -23.23
N ILE A 88 1.01 5.53 -23.36
CA ILE A 88 0.83 4.09 -23.64
C ILE A 88 1.36 3.79 -25.04
N GLY A 89 2.43 2.99 -25.11
CA GLY A 89 3.04 2.54 -26.36
C GLY A 89 4.50 2.98 -26.53
N ASP A 90 4.95 3.97 -25.76
CA ASP A 90 6.35 4.39 -25.75
C ASP A 90 7.16 3.62 -24.70
N TRP A 91 8.45 3.43 -24.99
CA TRP A 91 9.43 2.89 -24.03
C TRP A 91 9.47 3.73 -22.74
N PHE A 92 9.19 5.04 -22.86
CA PHE A 92 9.05 5.98 -21.75
C PHE A 92 7.87 5.63 -20.83
N GLY A 93 6.71 5.27 -21.38
CA GLY A 93 5.54 4.89 -20.59
C GLY A 93 5.80 3.63 -19.77
N GLY A 94 6.49 2.64 -20.37
CA GLY A 94 6.93 1.43 -19.67
C GLY A 94 7.87 1.73 -18.50
N PHE A 95 8.88 2.58 -18.70
CA PHE A 95 9.80 3.02 -17.64
C PHE A 95 9.08 3.76 -16.51
N LEU A 96 8.14 4.63 -16.85
CA LEU A 96 7.36 5.39 -15.87
C LEU A 96 6.46 4.48 -15.02
N SER A 97 5.87 3.46 -15.63
CA SER A 97 5.10 2.43 -14.93
C SER A 97 5.97 1.64 -13.95
N LEU A 98 7.21 1.30 -14.33
CA LEU A 98 8.17 0.64 -13.43
C LEU A 98 8.52 1.51 -12.22
N LEU A 99 8.71 2.82 -12.39
CA LEU A 99 8.94 3.72 -11.27
C LEU A 99 7.74 3.75 -10.31
N SER A 100 6.51 3.66 -10.82
CA SER A 100 5.29 3.59 -10.00
C SER A 100 5.26 2.30 -9.16
N LEU A 101 5.68 1.19 -9.76
CA LEU A 101 5.83 -0.08 -9.06
C LEU A 101 6.90 0.00 -7.96
N VAL A 102 8.08 0.57 -8.25
CA VAL A 102 9.15 0.77 -7.27
C VAL A 102 8.67 1.64 -6.12
N PHE A 103 7.92 2.70 -6.41
CA PHE A 103 7.34 3.58 -5.40
C PHE A 103 6.39 2.83 -4.46
N SER A 104 5.54 1.94 -5.01
CA SER A 104 4.67 1.06 -4.22
C SER A 104 5.46 0.09 -3.34
N CYS A 105 6.56 -0.47 -3.85
CA CYS A 105 7.46 -1.33 -3.08
C CYS A 105 8.09 -0.59 -1.90
N ILE A 106 8.58 0.64 -2.13
CA ILE A 106 9.17 1.47 -1.06
C ILE A 106 8.10 1.82 -0.01
N THR A 107 6.89 2.18 -0.43
CA THR A 107 5.80 2.48 0.50
C THR A 107 5.43 1.28 1.37
N SER A 108 5.42 0.07 0.79
CA SER A 108 5.19 -1.18 1.52
C SER A 108 6.30 -1.49 2.52
N TYR A 109 7.56 -1.27 2.14
CA TYR A 109 8.71 -1.39 3.03
C TYR A 109 8.67 -0.37 4.17
N LYS A 110 8.40 0.90 3.88
CA LYS A 110 8.25 1.93 4.92
C LYS A 110 7.11 1.62 5.87
N LEU A 111 6.00 1.10 5.36
CA LEU A 111 4.90 0.65 6.20
C LEU A 111 5.32 -0.47 7.14
N SER A 112 6.07 -1.47 6.67
CA SER A 112 6.55 -2.54 7.57
C SER A 112 7.46 -1.99 8.65
N VAL A 113 8.41 -1.11 8.30
CA VAL A 113 9.35 -0.50 9.25
C VAL A 113 8.61 0.41 10.25
N ALA A 114 7.62 1.17 9.81
CA ALA A 114 6.81 2.05 10.65
C ALA A 114 6.05 1.29 11.76
N PHE A 115 5.80 0.00 11.55
CA PHE A 115 5.18 -0.89 12.53
C PHE A 115 6.17 -1.87 13.18
N GLY A 116 7.48 -1.65 13.00
CA GLY A 116 8.53 -2.48 13.60
C GLY A 116 8.63 -3.89 13.02
N LYS A 117 8.16 -4.10 11.79
CA LYS A 117 8.22 -5.39 11.09
C LYS A 117 9.45 -5.46 10.18
N GLY A 118 10.09 -6.64 10.14
CA GLY A 118 11.30 -6.88 9.35
C GLY A 118 11.05 -7.02 7.84
N LEU A 119 12.14 -7.16 7.08
CA LEU A 119 12.15 -7.26 5.61
C LEU A 119 11.26 -8.38 5.05
N GLY A 120 11.20 -9.54 5.70
CA GLY A 120 10.34 -10.65 5.25
C GLY A 120 8.85 -10.28 5.24
N PHE A 121 8.42 -9.41 6.17
CA PHE A 121 7.06 -8.89 6.18
C PHE A 121 6.84 -7.87 5.07
N ALA A 122 7.83 -7.02 4.77
CA ALA A 122 7.78 -6.08 3.65
C ALA A 122 7.59 -6.81 2.31
N VAL A 123 8.36 -7.88 2.07
CA VAL A 123 8.25 -8.70 0.85
C VAL A 123 6.86 -9.30 0.73
N GLY A 124 6.31 -9.82 1.83
CA GLY A 124 4.94 -10.32 1.85
C GLY A 124 3.90 -9.22 1.57
N LEU A 125 4.14 -7.99 2.03
CA LEU A 125 3.29 -6.83 1.76
C LEU A 125 3.36 -6.37 0.30
N ILE A 126 4.50 -6.58 -0.37
CA ILE A 126 4.68 -6.30 -1.79
C ILE A 126 3.97 -7.35 -2.65
N LEU A 127 4.11 -8.64 -2.31
CA LEU A 127 3.52 -9.73 -3.08
C LEU A 127 2.00 -9.88 -2.83
N LEU A 128 1.55 -9.76 -1.58
CA LEU A 128 0.16 -9.91 -1.15
C LEU A 128 -0.25 -8.75 -0.21
N PRO A 129 -0.38 -7.51 -0.71
CA PRO A 129 -0.66 -6.32 0.11
C PRO A 129 -1.95 -6.43 0.90
N TRP A 130 -3.05 -6.87 0.26
CA TRP A 130 -4.36 -6.93 0.90
C TRP A 130 -4.38 -7.84 2.13
N LEU A 131 -3.70 -8.99 2.07
CA LEU A 131 -3.61 -9.94 3.17
C LEU A 131 -2.67 -9.43 4.27
N PHE A 132 -1.49 -8.93 3.89
CA PHE A 132 -0.49 -8.46 4.85
C PHE A 132 -0.92 -7.18 5.57
N ILE A 133 -1.69 -6.31 4.93
CA ILE A 133 -2.34 -5.16 5.60
C ILE A 133 -3.35 -5.65 6.65
N CYS A 134 -4.13 -6.69 6.36
CA CYS A 134 -5.03 -7.29 7.35
C CYS A 134 -4.25 -7.94 8.50
N ILE A 135 -3.17 -8.67 8.21
CA ILE A 135 -2.30 -9.23 9.24
C ILE A 135 -1.70 -8.11 10.10
N LEU A 136 -1.25 -7.01 9.49
CA LEU A 136 -0.72 -5.85 10.21
C LEU A 136 -1.79 -5.22 11.11
N ALA A 137 -2.98 -5.01 10.55
CA ALA A 137 -4.16 -4.47 11.21
C ALA A 137 -4.54 -5.24 12.47
N PHE A 138 -4.56 -6.57 12.41
CA PHE A 138 -4.94 -7.43 13.54
C PHE A 138 -3.77 -7.88 14.41
N SER A 139 -2.52 -7.71 13.97
CA SER A 139 -1.36 -8.06 14.79
C SER A 139 -1.22 -7.16 16.03
N GLY A 140 -0.46 -7.59 17.04
CA GLY A 140 -0.11 -6.73 18.20
C GLY A 140 0.88 -5.60 17.88
N ALA A 141 1.22 -5.37 16.60
CA ALA A 141 2.18 -4.35 16.21
C ALA A 141 1.64 -2.94 16.51
N ARG A 142 2.49 -2.11 17.14
CA ARG A 142 2.24 -0.70 17.40
C ARG A 142 2.91 0.15 16.34
N TYR A 143 2.29 1.28 16.01
CA TYR A 143 2.89 2.26 15.12
C TYR A 143 4.03 2.98 15.86
N LEU A 144 5.26 2.87 15.33
CA LEU A 144 6.49 3.42 15.90
C LEU A 144 6.82 4.82 15.34
N GLY A 145 6.06 5.28 14.35
CA GLY A 145 6.29 6.55 13.67
C GLY A 145 6.86 6.37 12.27
N VAL A 146 7.07 7.50 11.60
CA VAL A 146 7.57 7.55 10.23
C VAL A 146 9.03 7.05 10.21
N PRO A 147 9.36 6.04 9.40
CA PRO A 147 10.73 5.59 9.23
C PRO A 147 11.60 6.75 8.74
N ARG A 148 12.64 7.10 9.50
CA ARG A 148 13.66 8.05 9.04
C ARG A 148 14.75 7.26 8.32
N ASP A 149 14.90 7.51 7.03
CA ASP A 149 15.87 6.81 6.18
C ASP A 149 17.29 7.40 6.28
N GLY A 150 17.57 8.23 7.29
CA GLY A 150 18.89 8.83 7.53
C GLY A 150 19.02 9.52 8.90
N PHE A 151 20.24 9.65 9.41
CA PHE A 151 20.57 10.44 10.59
C PHE A 151 20.73 11.92 10.19
N SER A 152 20.17 12.85 10.96
CA SER A 152 20.49 14.27 10.78
C SER A 152 21.97 14.52 11.11
N TYR A 153 22.65 15.41 10.38
CA TYR A 153 24.04 15.81 10.70
C TYR A 153 24.20 16.20 12.16
N GLN A 154 23.18 16.81 12.76
CA GLN A 154 23.19 17.19 14.16
C GLN A 154 23.11 15.99 15.11
N GLU A 155 22.29 14.97 14.79
CA GLU A 155 22.20 13.73 15.59
C GLU A 155 23.49 12.92 15.54
N VAL A 156 24.14 12.84 14.37
CA VAL A 156 25.44 12.17 14.25
C VAL A 156 26.51 12.94 15.02
N ARG A 157 26.55 14.28 14.87
CA ARG A 157 27.48 15.13 15.61
C ARG A 157 27.29 14.97 17.12
N GLU A 158 26.07 15.00 17.62
CA GLU A 158 25.77 14.86 19.03
C GLU A 158 26.19 13.49 19.58
N LYS A 159 25.89 12.41 18.85
CA LYS A 159 26.28 11.04 19.24
C LYS A 159 27.80 10.82 19.20
N VAL A 160 28.49 11.49 18.27
CA VAL A 160 29.95 11.46 18.14
C VAL A 160 30.61 12.33 19.21
N GLN A 161 30.11 13.55 19.43
CA GLN A 161 30.56 14.49 20.46
C GLN A 161 30.40 13.87 21.85
N GLY A 162 29.25 13.26 22.14
CA GLY A 162 29.01 12.55 23.40
C GLY A 162 29.92 11.33 23.59
N ARG A 163 30.37 10.69 22.50
CA ARG A 163 31.40 9.63 22.61
C ARG A 163 32.78 10.19 22.94
N MET A 164 33.15 11.33 22.37
CA MET A 164 34.45 11.96 22.63
C MET A 164 34.54 12.47 24.08
N ASP A 165 33.46 13.05 24.60
CA ASP A 165 33.40 13.56 25.98
C ASP A 165 33.65 12.44 26.99
N ASN A 166 32.97 11.30 26.82
CA ASN A 166 33.11 10.14 27.70
C ASN A 166 34.51 9.51 27.69
N THR A 167 35.28 9.66 26.60
CA THR A 167 36.63 9.10 26.49
C THR A 167 37.72 9.97 27.12
N HIS A 168 37.41 11.21 27.51
CA HIS A 168 38.35 12.12 28.14
C HIS A 168 38.31 12.10 29.68
N PHE A 169 37.31 11.46 30.30
CA PHE A 169 37.17 11.35 31.76
C PHE A 169 37.77 10.08 32.37
N ASP A 170 38.27 9.15 31.55
CA ASP A 170 38.78 7.84 31.99
C ASP A 170 40.33 7.77 32.15
N ASN A 171 41.04 8.91 32.14
CA ASN A 171 42.50 9.01 32.36
C ASN A 171 42.86 9.85 33.58
#